data_AF-A0A7W0S4F5-F1
#
_entry.id   AF-A0A7W0S4F5-F1
#
_cell.length_a   1.000
_cell.length_b   1.000
_cell.length_c   1.000
_cell.angle_alpha   90.00
_cell.angle_beta   90.00
_cell.angle_gamma   90.00
#
_symmetry.space_group_name_H-M   'P 1'
#
loop_
_entity.id
_entity.type
_entity.pdbx_description
1 polymer ?
#
loop_
_entity_poly.entity_id
_entity_poly.type
_entity_poly.pdbx_seq_one_letter_code
_entity_poly.pdbx_strand_id
1 'polypeptide(L)'
;MEESVTPDVHEQRGWMAFAPRLILAAQVMVILLAVGYWWASRAAAPQPLNEPWPTPDPAMTRPVTLESAYPIADGRAEEWTANAQLVNVSMQVDWPAEGDNGVPLRVAPGGWVTFVYVAPWKAWFNVNGTQTLTLLFERNSGAIVDERVVKSSVGESALALKDMTYPISSTDAILVAESAIGASYRAECPAYRSATKVSLDVRTAEEPSWFVSYQDARHTERNDVEVRVATVSGELMVDRKPAEPCPAV
;
A
#
# COMPACT_ATOMS: atom_id res chain seq x y z
N MET A 1 81.42 -1.22 22.79
CA MET A 1 80.70 -2.03 23.78
C MET A 1 79.23 -1.70 23.61
N GLU A 2 78.54 -2.49 22.79
CA GLU A 2 77.09 -2.41 22.60
C GLU A 2 76.46 -3.50 23.46
N GLU A 3 75.67 -3.08 24.44
CA GLU A 3 74.98 -3.94 25.39
C GLU A 3 73.59 -4.25 24.82
N SER A 4 73.42 -5.48 24.32
CA SER A 4 72.15 -5.95 23.76
C SER A 4 71.18 -6.30 24.87
N VAL A 5 70.15 -5.48 25.09
CA VAL A 5 69.04 -5.79 25.99
C VAL A 5 68.09 -6.76 25.28
N THR A 6 68.17 -8.05 25.63
CA THR A 6 67.16 -9.05 25.24
C THR A 6 65.93 -8.92 26.14
N PRO A 7 64.73 -8.64 25.59
CA PRO A 7 63.51 -8.57 26.39
C PRO A 7 63.15 -9.94 26.97
N ASP A 8 62.70 -9.92 28.22
CA ASP A 8 62.38 -11.06 29.06
C ASP A 8 61.20 -11.87 28.49
N VAL A 9 61.49 -13.07 27.99
CA VAL A 9 60.54 -13.96 27.26
C VAL A 9 59.46 -14.54 28.19
N HIS A 10 59.60 -14.40 29.51
CA HIS A 10 58.67 -14.98 30.47
C HIS A 10 57.34 -14.22 30.62
N GLU A 11 57.26 -12.95 30.23
CA GLU A 11 56.02 -12.15 30.37
C GLU A 11 55.02 -12.37 29.22
N GLN A 12 55.49 -12.75 28.03
CA GLN A 12 54.61 -13.00 26.86
C GLN A 12 53.80 -14.31 26.94
N ARG A 13 54.21 -15.28 27.77
CA ARG A 13 53.59 -16.62 27.81
C ARG A 13 52.27 -16.65 28.60
N GLY A 14 52.08 -15.72 29.54
CA GLY A 14 50.85 -15.62 30.33
C GLY A 14 49.66 -15.10 29.52
N TRP A 15 49.89 -14.12 28.63
CA TRP A 15 48.83 -13.47 27.85
C TRP A 15 48.16 -14.38 26.81
N MET A 16 48.92 -15.30 26.19
CA MET A 16 48.39 -16.21 25.17
C MET A 16 47.36 -17.22 25.71
N ALA A 17 47.39 -17.54 27.01
CA ALA A 17 46.45 -18.49 27.62
C ALA A 17 45.09 -17.86 27.97
N PHE A 18 45.03 -16.54 28.20
CA PHE A 18 43.81 -15.83 28.56
C PHE A 18 43.05 -15.25 27.35
N ALA A 19 43.77 -14.82 26.32
CA ALA A 19 43.19 -14.28 25.08
C ALA A 19 42.06 -15.15 24.47
N PRO A 20 42.22 -16.48 24.27
CA PRO A 20 41.16 -17.29 23.66
C PRO A 20 39.90 -17.40 24.53
N ARG A 21 40.02 -17.36 25.87
CA ARG A 21 38.87 -17.39 26.78
C ARG A 21 38.08 -16.07 26.73
N LEU A 22 38.78 -14.95 26.65
CA LEU A 22 38.15 -13.63 26.51
C LEU A 22 37.45 -13.51 25.14
N ILE A 23 38.08 -13.99 24.07
CA ILE A 23 37.48 -14.02 22.73
C ILE A 23 36.21 -14.88 22.73
N LEU A 24 36.26 -16.08 23.34
CA LEU A 24 35.09 -16.95 23.44
C LEU A 24 33.96 -16.29 24.24
N ALA A 25 34.27 -15.68 25.39
CA ALA A 25 33.28 -14.97 26.19
C ALA A 25 32.65 -13.80 25.42
N ALA A 26 33.45 -13.04 24.66
CA ALA A 26 32.95 -11.97 23.81
C ALA A 26 32.05 -12.51 22.68
N GLN A 27 32.43 -13.60 22.01
CA GLN A 27 31.61 -14.24 20.98
C GLN A 27 30.27 -14.73 21.52
N VAL A 28 30.28 -15.41 22.68
CA VAL A 28 29.04 -15.84 23.35
C VAL A 28 28.16 -14.65 23.70
N MET A 29 28.73 -13.56 24.22
CA MET A 29 28.00 -12.34 24.51
C MET A 29 27.37 -11.74 23.24
N VAL A 30 28.11 -11.66 22.13
CA VAL A 30 27.58 -11.17 20.84
C VAL A 30 26.45 -12.05 20.32
N ILE A 31 26.58 -13.38 20.42
CA ILE A 31 25.52 -14.31 20.01
C ILE A 31 24.27 -14.12 20.87
N LEU A 32 24.41 -14.02 22.19
CA LEU A 32 23.27 -13.78 23.09
C LEU A 32 22.60 -12.43 22.80
N LEU A 33 23.37 -11.39 22.51
CA LEU A 33 22.84 -10.09 22.10
C LEU A 33 22.10 -10.18 20.76
N ALA A 34 22.65 -10.91 19.78
CA ALA A 34 22.00 -11.10 18.48
C ALA A 34 20.71 -11.92 18.58
N VAL A 35 20.69 -12.98 19.39
CA VAL A 35 19.49 -13.79 19.66
C VAL A 35 18.45 -12.97 20.42
N GLY A 36 18.86 -12.23 21.45
CA GLY A 36 17.99 -11.33 22.20
C GLY A 36 17.38 -10.25 21.31
N TYR A 37 18.19 -9.64 20.43
CA TYR A 37 17.74 -8.69 19.43
C TYR A 37 16.73 -9.31 18.45
N TRP A 38 17.02 -10.51 17.93
CA TRP A 38 16.12 -11.20 17.02
C TRP A 38 14.76 -11.51 17.67
N TRP A 39 14.76 -12.04 18.89
CA TRP A 39 13.55 -12.31 19.66
C TRP A 39 12.75 -11.03 19.93
N ALA A 40 13.41 -9.98 20.43
CA ALA A 40 12.76 -8.70 20.69
C ALA A 40 12.17 -8.08 19.41
N SER A 41 12.88 -8.19 18.28
CA SER A 41 12.41 -7.67 16.99
C SER A 41 11.17 -8.42 16.47
N ARG A 42 11.08 -9.72 16.71
CA ARG A 42 9.90 -10.53 16.35
C ARG A 42 8.72 -10.24 17.26
N ALA A 43 8.95 -10.14 18.56
CA ALA A 43 7.90 -9.80 19.52
C ALA A 43 7.32 -8.40 19.26
N ALA A 44 8.15 -7.46 18.78
CA ALA A 44 7.72 -6.13 18.40
C ALA A 44 7.20 -6.03 16.95
N ALA A 45 7.21 -7.11 16.16
CA ALA A 45 6.81 -7.05 14.76
C ALA A 45 5.32 -6.64 14.65
N PRO A 46 4.97 -5.76 13.69
CA PRO A 46 3.59 -5.38 13.45
C PRO A 46 2.71 -6.61 13.28
N GLN A 47 1.63 -6.69 14.05
CA GLN A 47 0.65 -7.76 13.95
C GLN A 47 -0.66 -7.20 13.38
N PRO A 48 -1.41 -8.00 12.60
CA PRO A 48 -2.79 -7.67 12.29
C PRO A 48 -3.65 -7.67 13.56
N LEU A 49 -4.87 -7.16 13.43
CA LEU A 49 -5.85 -7.29 14.49
C LEU A 49 -6.21 -8.76 14.67
N ASN A 50 -6.39 -9.18 15.93
CA ASN A 50 -6.82 -10.55 16.26
C ASN A 50 -8.35 -10.68 16.23
N GLU A 51 -9.04 -9.54 16.21
CA GLU A 51 -10.47 -9.41 16.12
C GLU A 51 -10.96 -9.86 14.75
N PRO A 52 -12.08 -10.60 14.68
CA PRO A 52 -12.67 -10.99 13.41
C PRO A 52 -13.01 -9.74 12.59
N TRP A 53 -12.96 -9.88 11.27
CA TRP A 53 -13.38 -8.80 10.38
C TRP A 53 -14.84 -8.42 10.64
N PRO A 54 -15.18 -7.13 10.57
CA PRO A 54 -16.56 -6.69 10.67
C PRO A 54 -17.40 -7.37 9.59
N THR A 55 -18.54 -7.92 9.98
CA THR A 55 -19.53 -8.42 9.03
C THR A 55 -20.00 -7.26 8.16
N PRO A 56 -20.08 -7.40 6.82
CA PRO A 56 -20.59 -6.35 5.96
C PRO A 56 -21.97 -5.89 6.41
N ASP A 57 -22.15 -4.57 6.56
CA ASP A 57 -23.45 -4.00 6.88
C ASP A 57 -24.46 -4.37 5.76
N PRO A 58 -25.58 -5.04 6.08
CA PRO A 58 -26.61 -5.33 5.09
C PRO A 58 -27.23 -4.07 4.46
N ALA A 59 -27.14 -2.90 5.13
CA ALA A 59 -27.60 -1.62 4.60
C ALA A 59 -26.57 -0.94 3.67
N MET A 60 -25.34 -1.45 3.57
CA MET A 60 -24.33 -0.89 2.69
C MET A 60 -24.77 -1.03 1.23
N THR A 61 -24.73 0.09 0.49
CA THR A 61 -25.01 0.10 -0.94
C THR A 61 -23.93 -0.70 -1.68
N ARG A 62 -24.35 -1.62 -2.54
CA ARG A 62 -23.47 -2.46 -3.36
C ARG A 62 -23.65 -2.13 -4.85
N PRO A 63 -22.58 -2.18 -5.66
CA PRO A 63 -21.20 -2.49 -5.28
C PRO A 63 -20.57 -1.39 -4.40
N VAL A 64 -19.65 -1.76 -3.51
CA VAL A 64 -19.02 -0.79 -2.62
C VAL A 64 -18.10 0.15 -3.38
N THR A 65 -18.09 1.41 -2.94
CA THR A 65 -17.24 2.49 -3.45
C THR A 65 -16.21 2.89 -2.41
N LEU A 66 -15.29 3.80 -2.78
CA LEU A 66 -14.34 4.35 -1.81
C LEU A 66 -15.07 5.08 -0.67
N GLU A 67 -16.10 5.85 -0.98
CA GLU A 67 -16.86 6.63 -0.01
C GLU A 67 -17.70 5.73 0.91
N SER A 68 -18.32 4.68 0.37
CA SER A 68 -19.16 3.79 1.18
C SER A 68 -18.34 2.88 2.10
N ALA A 69 -17.15 2.44 1.66
CA ALA A 69 -16.28 1.57 2.44
C ALA A 69 -15.42 2.34 3.46
N TYR A 70 -15.20 3.64 3.25
CA TYR A 70 -14.32 4.46 4.09
C TYR A 70 -14.67 4.40 5.58
N PRO A 71 -15.92 4.57 6.04
CA PRO A 71 -16.23 4.51 7.48
C PRO A 71 -15.86 3.18 8.14
N ILE A 72 -16.00 2.06 7.42
CA ILE A 72 -15.60 0.74 7.94
C ILE A 72 -14.08 0.62 7.98
N ALA A 73 -13.40 1.07 6.91
CA ALA A 73 -11.94 1.04 6.85
C ALA A 73 -11.31 1.93 7.94
N ASP A 74 -11.88 3.10 8.18
CA ASP A 74 -11.41 4.08 9.17
C ASP A 74 -11.62 3.54 10.58
N GLY A 75 -12.81 3.03 10.91
CA GLY A 75 -13.07 2.38 12.19
C GLY A 75 -12.14 1.18 12.44
N ARG A 76 -11.86 0.37 11.41
CA ARG A 76 -10.90 -0.75 11.52
C ARG A 76 -9.46 -0.26 11.74
N ALA A 77 -9.08 0.86 11.12
CA ALA A 77 -7.78 1.46 11.33
C ALA A 77 -7.64 2.08 12.74
N GLU A 78 -8.70 2.67 13.29
CA GLU A 78 -8.77 3.15 14.67
C GLU A 78 -8.64 2.02 15.69
N GLU A 79 -9.30 0.87 15.44
CA GLU A 79 -9.15 -0.36 16.24
C GLU A 79 -7.70 -0.84 16.25
N TRP A 80 -7.03 -0.78 15.08
CA TRP A 80 -5.62 -1.15 14.95
C TRP A 80 -4.71 -0.21 15.74
N THR A 81 -4.89 1.11 15.56
CA THR A 81 -4.19 2.12 16.34
C THR A 81 -4.85 3.48 16.22
N ALA A 82 -5.02 4.17 17.35
CA ALA A 82 -5.61 5.52 17.41
C ALA A 82 -4.83 6.60 16.63
N ASN A 83 -3.59 6.32 16.20
CA ASN A 83 -2.77 7.25 15.41
C ASN A 83 -2.69 6.85 13.93
N ALA A 84 -3.59 5.98 13.45
CA ALA A 84 -3.63 5.60 12.05
C ALA A 84 -3.98 6.81 11.18
N GLN A 85 -3.24 6.99 10.09
CA GLN A 85 -3.46 8.05 9.11
C GLN A 85 -3.64 7.43 7.74
N LEU A 86 -4.74 7.76 7.07
CA LEU A 86 -5.00 7.30 5.71
C LEU A 86 -4.03 8.00 4.75
N VAL A 87 -3.31 7.26 3.92
CA VAL A 87 -2.32 7.82 2.97
C VAL A 87 -2.59 7.45 1.53
N ASN A 88 -3.39 6.43 1.28
CA ASN A 88 -3.77 6.03 -0.07
C ASN A 88 -5.14 5.36 -0.07
N VAL A 89 -5.93 5.71 -1.07
CA VAL A 89 -7.21 5.08 -1.39
C VAL A 89 -7.23 4.77 -2.88
N SER A 90 -7.66 3.56 -3.22
CA SER A 90 -7.84 3.18 -4.62
C SER A 90 -8.96 2.16 -4.78
N MET A 91 -9.62 2.21 -5.93
CA MET A 91 -10.67 1.28 -6.31
C MET A 91 -10.39 0.76 -7.72
N GLN A 92 -10.39 -0.55 -7.88
CA GLN A 92 -10.35 -1.22 -9.16
C GLN A 92 -11.76 -1.68 -9.55
N VAL A 93 -12.12 -1.43 -10.80
CA VAL A 93 -13.35 -1.89 -11.43
C VAL A 93 -12.98 -2.89 -12.50
N ASP A 94 -13.49 -4.10 -12.37
CA ASP A 94 -13.38 -5.13 -13.39
C ASP A 94 -14.64 -5.12 -14.25
N TRP A 95 -14.47 -4.71 -15.50
CA TRP A 95 -15.51 -4.67 -16.51
C TRP A 95 -15.69 -6.05 -17.15
N PRO A 96 -16.93 -6.45 -17.46
CA PRO A 96 -17.17 -7.69 -18.19
C PRO A 96 -16.50 -7.62 -19.58
N ALA A 97 -15.76 -8.67 -19.93
CA ALA A 97 -15.11 -8.79 -21.25
C ALA A 97 -16.12 -8.98 -22.38
N GLU A 98 -17.29 -9.55 -22.07
CA GLU A 98 -18.41 -9.75 -22.98
C GLU A 98 -19.55 -8.80 -22.56
N GLY A 99 -19.83 -7.77 -23.35
CA GLY A 99 -20.85 -6.78 -23.02
C GLY A 99 -20.97 -5.66 -24.03
N ASP A 100 -21.97 -4.79 -23.83
CA ASP A 100 -22.12 -3.55 -24.58
C ASP A 100 -20.84 -2.71 -24.38
N ASN A 101 -20.07 -2.55 -25.46
CA ASN A 101 -18.85 -1.74 -25.49
C ASN A 101 -19.14 -0.23 -25.45
N GLY A 102 -20.42 0.15 -25.32
CA GLY A 102 -20.86 1.52 -25.10
C GLY A 102 -20.40 2.10 -23.77
N VAL A 103 -20.67 3.40 -23.61
CA VAL A 103 -20.41 4.12 -22.36
C VAL A 103 -21.33 3.57 -21.27
N PRO A 104 -20.79 3.02 -20.17
CA PRO A 104 -21.60 2.46 -19.10
C PRO A 104 -22.38 3.55 -18.36
N LEU A 105 -23.64 3.26 -18.01
CA LEU A 105 -24.47 4.13 -17.16
C LEU A 105 -24.20 3.92 -15.67
N ARG A 106 -23.52 2.83 -15.31
CA ARG A 106 -23.19 2.45 -13.94
C ARG A 106 -21.85 1.73 -13.92
N VAL A 107 -21.10 1.92 -12.83
CA VAL A 107 -19.84 1.21 -12.61
C VAL A 107 -20.12 -0.28 -12.39
N ALA A 108 -19.35 -1.15 -13.05
CA ALA A 108 -19.48 -2.60 -12.88
C ALA A 108 -19.26 -3.02 -11.42
N PRO A 109 -19.86 -4.13 -10.95
CA PRO A 109 -19.75 -4.53 -9.55
C PRO A 109 -18.45 -5.27 -9.18
N GLY A 110 -17.69 -5.76 -10.16
CA GLY A 110 -16.45 -6.51 -9.95
C GLY A 110 -15.26 -5.64 -9.55
N GLY A 111 -14.26 -6.26 -8.90
CA GLY A 111 -13.02 -5.61 -8.48
C GLY A 111 -12.96 -5.33 -6.98
N TRP A 112 -12.09 -4.40 -6.59
CA TRP A 112 -11.59 -4.27 -5.22
C TRP A 112 -11.52 -2.80 -4.78
N VAL A 113 -11.65 -2.55 -3.48
CA VAL A 113 -11.38 -1.24 -2.85
C VAL A 113 -10.23 -1.43 -1.87
N THR A 114 -9.22 -0.58 -1.95
CA THR A 114 -8.01 -0.65 -1.11
C THR A 114 -7.85 0.63 -0.32
N PHE A 115 -7.64 0.49 0.98
CA PHE A 115 -7.24 1.58 1.87
C PHE A 115 -5.87 1.26 2.46
N VAL A 116 -5.00 2.27 2.53
CA VAL A 116 -3.68 2.15 3.11
C VAL A 116 -3.53 3.19 4.21
N TYR A 117 -3.33 2.72 5.43
CA TYR A 117 -3.08 3.53 6.60
C TYR A 117 -1.62 3.39 7.06
N VAL A 118 -1.06 4.45 7.63
CA VAL A 118 0.25 4.42 8.28
C VAL A 118 0.12 4.81 9.74
N ALA A 119 1.00 4.26 10.57
CA ALA A 119 1.12 4.66 11.96
C ALA A 119 2.59 4.57 12.43
N PRO A 120 2.97 5.33 13.46
CA PRO A 120 4.28 5.17 14.09
C PRO A 120 4.46 3.75 14.65
N TRP A 121 5.65 3.18 14.41
CA TRP A 121 6.06 1.89 14.95
C TRP A 121 7.36 2.05 15.73
N LYS A 122 7.26 1.92 17.06
CA LYS A 122 8.42 2.00 17.95
C LYS A 122 8.94 0.60 18.24
N ALA A 123 10.09 0.27 17.68
CA ALA A 123 10.88 -0.87 18.13
C ALA A 123 12.00 -0.40 19.07
N TRP A 124 12.52 -1.29 19.92
CA TRP A 124 13.52 -0.98 20.94
C TRP A 124 14.69 -0.12 20.42
N PHE A 125 15.14 -0.35 19.18
CA PHE A 125 16.24 0.39 18.55
C PHE A 125 15.82 1.25 17.34
N ASN A 126 14.53 1.31 17.03
CA ASN A 126 14.01 2.12 15.91
C ASN A 126 12.91 3.04 16.42
N VAL A 127 13.31 4.27 16.74
CA VAL A 127 12.44 5.32 17.25
C VAL A 127 11.58 5.98 16.17
N ASN A 128 11.96 5.81 14.89
CA ASN A 128 11.32 6.44 13.73
C ASN A 128 10.76 5.41 12.75
N GLY A 129 10.41 4.21 13.24
CA GLY A 129 9.77 3.21 12.39
C GLY A 129 8.35 3.62 12.04
N THR A 130 7.88 3.21 10.86
CA THR A 130 6.45 3.25 10.52
C THR A 130 5.96 1.84 10.23
N GLN A 131 4.67 1.64 10.40
CA GLN A 131 3.96 0.44 10.00
C GLN A 131 2.79 0.85 9.11
N THR A 132 2.43 -0.03 8.19
CA THR A 132 1.36 0.17 7.22
C THR A 132 0.32 -0.90 7.41
N LEU A 133 -0.95 -0.49 7.49
CA LEU A 133 -2.12 -1.36 7.41
C LEU A 133 -2.72 -1.20 6.02
N THR A 134 -2.90 -2.32 5.32
CA THR A 134 -3.63 -2.39 4.05
C THR A 134 -4.92 -3.16 4.28
N LEU A 135 -6.05 -2.55 3.92
CA LEU A 135 -7.36 -3.17 3.93
C LEU A 135 -7.84 -3.32 2.48
N LEU A 136 -8.23 -4.54 2.10
CA LEU A 136 -8.79 -4.85 0.79
C LEU A 136 -10.23 -5.30 0.95
N PHE A 137 -11.15 -4.60 0.30
CA PHE A 137 -12.57 -4.94 0.23
C PHE A 137 -12.91 -5.50 -1.15
N GLU A 138 -13.72 -6.56 -1.19
CA GLU A 138 -14.35 -7.02 -2.43
C GLU A 138 -15.58 -6.15 -2.73
N ARG A 139 -15.65 -5.58 -3.94
CA ARG A 139 -16.70 -4.62 -4.31
C ARG A 139 -18.11 -5.20 -4.29
N ASN A 140 -18.26 -6.45 -4.71
CA ASN A 140 -19.58 -7.07 -4.85
C ASN A 140 -20.19 -7.47 -3.50
N SER A 141 -19.38 -7.96 -2.56
CA SER A 141 -19.86 -8.37 -1.23
C SER A 141 -19.78 -7.26 -0.18
N GLY A 142 -18.85 -6.31 -0.36
CA GLY A 142 -18.49 -5.32 0.66
C GLY A 142 -17.68 -5.90 1.82
N ALA A 143 -17.21 -7.14 1.71
CA ALA A 143 -16.41 -7.78 2.74
C ALA A 143 -14.94 -7.39 2.64
N ILE A 144 -14.28 -7.26 3.79
CA ILE A 144 -12.83 -7.29 3.87
C ILE A 144 -12.38 -8.71 3.49
N VAL A 145 -11.47 -8.79 2.52
CA VAL A 145 -10.92 -10.05 2.00
C VAL A 145 -9.42 -10.19 2.25
N ASP A 146 -8.71 -9.09 2.50
CA ASP A 146 -7.33 -9.10 3.00
C ASP A 146 -7.15 -7.96 4.01
N GLU A 147 -6.44 -8.27 5.08
CA GLU A 147 -5.95 -7.33 6.08
C GLU A 147 -4.48 -7.64 6.31
N ARG A 148 -3.62 -6.66 6.06
CA ARG A 148 -2.17 -6.87 6.19
C ARG A 148 -1.51 -5.72 6.91
N VAL A 149 -0.71 -6.06 7.91
CA VAL A 149 0.17 -5.10 8.59
C VAL A 149 1.61 -5.43 8.25
N VAL A 150 2.34 -4.44 7.74
CA VAL A 150 3.77 -4.56 7.41
C VAL A 150 4.56 -3.41 8.02
N LYS A 151 5.82 -3.69 8.35
CA LYS A 151 6.79 -2.62 8.63
C LYS A 151 7.00 -1.81 7.35
N SER A 152 6.99 -0.50 7.47
CA SER A 152 7.18 0.43 6.37
C SER A 152 8.31 1.41 6.68
N SER A 153 8.82 2.04 5.63
CA SER A 153 9.72 3.19 5.71
C SER A 153 9.09 4.43 5.07
N VAL A 154 7.77 4.40 4.81
CA VAL A 154 7.03 5.58 4.38
C VAL A 154 7.18 6.61 5.50
N GLY A 155 7.81 7.75 5.17
CA GLY A 155 8.07 8.81 6.15
C GLY A 155 6.77 9.39 6.69
N GLU A 156 6.80 9.94 7.90
CA GLU A 156 5.69 10.67 8.52
C GLU A 156 5.15 11.84 7.67
N SER A 157 5.85 12.21 6.59
CA SER A 157 5.47 13.25 5.63
C SER A 157 4.51 12.79 4.52
N ALA A 158 3.96 11.57 4.58
CA ALA A 158 2.87 11.21 3.69
C ALA A 158 1.67 12.14 3.95
N LEU A 159 1.13 12.76 2.90
CA LEU A 159 -0.05 13.62 3.03
C LEU A 159 -1.22 12.78 3.53
N ALA A 160 -1.58 12.98 4.80
CA ALA A 160 -2.71 12.30 5.40
C ALA A 160 -4.01 12.79 4.74
N LEU A 161 -4.77 11.84 4.21
CA LEU A 161 -6.13 12.03 3.76
C LEU A 161 -7.02 12.17 4.98
N LYS A 162 -7.64 13.34 5.14
CA LYS A 162 -8.45 13.65 6.32
C LYS A 162 -9.93 13.24 6.15
N ASP A 163 -10.41 13.25 4.91
CA ASP A 163 -11.77 12.86 4.58
C ASP A 163 -11.87 12.32 3.13
N MET A 164 -13.01 11.68 2.87
CA MET A 164 -13.42 11.15 1.58
C MET A 164 -14.65 11.86 1.01
N THR A 165 -14.99 13.03 1.56
CA THR A 165 -16.20 13.78 1.17
C THR A 165 -15.86 14.81 0.11
N TYR A 166 -16.04 14.42 -1.16
CA TYR A 166 -15.80 15.28 -2.31
C TYR A 166 -17.08 15.51 -3.11
N PRO A 167 -17.29 16.70 -3.71
CA PRO A 167 -18.45 16.97 -4.57
C PRO A 167 -18.60 15.98 -5.74
N ILE A 168 -17.47 15.60 -6.35
CA ILE A 168 -17.40 14.54 -7.36
C ILE A 168 -16.99 13.26 -6.66
N SER A 169 -17.83 12.23 -6.72
CA SER A 169 -17.49 10.91 -6.17
C SER A 169 -16.50 10.17 -7.06
N SER A 170 -15.82 9.16 -6.51
CA SER A 170 -14.99 8.23 -7.25
C SER A 170 -15.76 7.49 -8.35
N THR A 171 -17.06 7.24 -8.12
CA THR A 171 -17.94 6.60 -9.10
C THR A 171 -18.25 7.54 -10.26
N ASP A 172 -18.57 8.80 -9.98
CA ASP A 172 -18.80 9.82 -11.01
C ASP A 172 -17.53 10.06 -11.83
N ALA A 173 -16.37 10.13 -11.17
CA ALA A 173 -15.08 10.28 -11.85
C ALA A 173 -14.80 9.12 -12.83
N ILE A 174 -15.11 7.87 -12.44
CA ILE A 174 -15.00 6.73 -13.36
C ILE A 174 -15.98 6.87 -14.52
N LEU A 175 -17.24 7.21 -14.28
CA LEU A 175 -18.23 7.33 -15.36
C LEU A 175 -17.87 8.44 -16.35
N VAL A 176 -17.36 9.57 -15.85
CA VAL A 176 -16.83 10.65 -16.69
C VAL A 176 -15.63 10.15 -17.51
N ALA A 177 -14.66 9.46 -16.89
CA ALA A 177 -13.52 8.90 -17.59
C ALA A 177 -13.90 7.84 -18.64
N GLU A 178 -14.87 6.97 -18.32
CA GLU A 178 -15.43 5.99 -19.25
C GLU A 178 -16.05 6.66 -20.47
N SER A 179 -16.81 7.74 -20.24
CA SER A 179 -17.45 8.50 -21.31
C SER A 179 -16.46 9.24 -22.21
N ALA A 180 -15.35 9.71 -21.63
CA ALA A 180 -14.34 10.49 -22.35
C ALA A 180 -13.43 9.61 -23.21
N ILE A 181 -12.98 8.47 -22.67
CA ILE A 181 -11.99 7.62 -23.35
C ILE A 181 -12.08 6.14 -22.96
N GLY A 182 -12.45 5.83 -21.72
CA GLY A 182 -12.35 4.48 -21.17
C GLY A 182 -13.11 3.43 -21.97
N ALA A 183 -14.38 3.67 -22.28
CA ALA A 183 -15.20 2.71 -23.01
C ALA A 183 -14.58 2.34 -24.37
N SER A 184 -14.08 3.34 -25.12
CA SER A 184 -13.41 3.11 -26.41
C SER A 184 -12.10 2.35 -26.24
N TYR A 185 -11.28 2.69 -25.23
CA TYR A 185 -10.02 2.01 -24.96
C TYR A 185 -10.22 0.52 -24.63
N ARG A 186 -11.24 0.20 -23.83
CA ARG A 186 -11.60 -1.18 -23.50
C ARG A 186 -12.15 -1.94 -24.70
N ALA A 187 -13.00 -1.28 -25.50
CA ALA A 187 -13.60 -1.85 -26.70
C ALA A 187 -12.56 -2.25 -27.76
N GLU A 188 -11.43 -1.55 -27.82
CA GLU A 188 -10.32 -1.91 -28.71
C GLU A 188 -9.74 -3.30 -28.35
N CYS A 189 -9.63 -3.66 -27.06
CA CYS A 189 -9.02 -4.91 -26.59
C CYS A 189 -9.73 -5.55 -25.38
N PRO A 190 -10.98 -6.04 -25.51
CA PRO A 190 -11.79 -6.40 -24.35
C PRO A 190 -11.18 -7.49 -23.45
N ALA A 191 -10.40 -8.41 -24.04
CA ALA A 191 -9.74 -9.49 -23.31
C ALA A 191 -8.60 -9.02 -22.37
N TYR A 192 -7.99 -7.86 -22.65
CA TYR A 192 -6.82 -7.38 -21.91
C TYR A 192 -7.03 -6.02 -21.25
N ARG A 193 -8.00 -5.24 -21.73
CA ARG A 193 -8.28 -3.88 -21.26
C ARG A 193 -9.62 -3.85 -20.54
N SER A 194 -9.79 -4.74 -19.56
CA SER A 194 -11.04 -4.90 -18.82
C SER A 194 -11.02 -4.27 -17.43
N ALA A 195 -9.91 -3.66 -17.00
CA ALA A 195 -9.78 -3.07 -15.68
C ALA A 195 -9.60 -1.55 -15.73
N THR A 196 -10.28 -0.85 -14.84
CA THR A 196 -10.09 0.58 -14.57
C THR A 196 -9.71 0.74 -13.10
N LYS A 197 -8.69 1.55 -12.81
CA LYS A 197 -8.31 1.88 -11.43
C LYS A 197 -8.52 3.36 -11.18
N VAL A 198 -9.22 3.72 -10.12
CA VAL A 198 -9.30 5.09 -9.61
C VAL A 198 -8.54 5.20 -8.30
N SER A 199 -7.76 6.24 -8.11
CA SER A 199 -7.19 6.60 -6.82
C SER A 199 -7.35 8.09 -6.57
N LEU A 200 -7.33 8.49 -5.32
CA LEU A 200 -7.30 9.92 -4.99
C LEU A 200 -5.85 10.43 -5.06
N ASP A 201 -5.60 11.43 -5.91
CA ASP A 201 -4.32 12.11 -6.01
C ASP A 201 -4.38 13.43 -5.24
N VAL A 202 -3.66 13.49 -4.13
CA VAL A 202 -3.58 14.66 -3.23
C VAL A 202 -2.21 15.34 -3.24
N ARG A 203 -1.42 15.16 -4.31
CA ARG A 203 -0.10 15.82 -4.46
C ARG A 203 -0.14 17.32 -4.12
N THR A 204 -1.24 17.99 -4.42
CA THR A 204 -1.58 19.34 -4.01
C THR A 204 -2.82 19.28 -3.13
N ALA A 205 -2.66 19.48 -1.82
CA ALA A 205 -3.78 19.44 -0.87
C ALA A 205 -4.90 20.45 -1.21
N GLU A 206 -4.57 21.52 -1.94
CA GLU A 206 -5.49 22.57 -2.40
C GLU A 206 -6.34 22.13 -3.60
N GLU A 207 -5.88 21.15 -4.38
CA GLU A 207 -6.53 20.70 -5.62
C GLU A 207 -6.50 19.16 -5.72
N PRO A 208 -7.25 18.45 -4.86
CA PRO A 208 -7.35 17.00 -4.95
C PRO A 208 -8.05 16.59 -6.26
N SER A 209 -7.54 15.55 -6.91
CA SER A 209 -8.10 15.02 -8.15
C SER A 209 -8.25 13.50 -8.08
N TRP A 210 -9.32 12.97 -8.68
CA TRP A 210 -9.41 11.55 -8.97
C TRP A 210 -8.49 11.22 -10.14
N PHE A 211 -7.55 10.31 -9.90
CA PHE A 211 -6.69 9.77 -10.93
C PHE A 211 -7.26 8.43 -11.38
N VAL A 212 -7.90 8.42 -12.55
CA VAL A 212 -8.46 7.23 -13.21
C VAL A 212 -7.47 6.75 -14.25
N SER A 213 -7.05 5.50 -14.14
CA SER A 213 -6.06 4.89 -15.03
C SER A 213 -6.62 3.64 -15.68
N TYR A 214 -6.18 3.43 -16.90
CA TYR A 214 -6.48 2.26 -17.71
C TYR A 214 -5.18 1.56 -18.05
N GLN A 215 -5.15 0.25 -17.81
CA GLN A 215 -3.99 -0.59 -18.02
C GLN A 215 -4.35 -1.71 -18.99
N ASP A 216 -3.36 -2.15 -19.75
CA ASP A 216 -3.43 -3.41 -20.48
C ASP A 216 -2.92 -4.52 -19.55
N ALA A 217 -3.70 -5.59 -19.36
CA ALA A 217 -3.34 -6.69 -18.48
C ALA A 217 -2.02 -7.40 -18.90
N ARG A 218 -1.57 -7.21 -20.15
CA ARG A 218 -0.27 -7.68 -20.63
C ARG A 218 0.91 -6.87 -20.07
N HIS A 219 0.68 -5.60 -19.69
CA HIS A 219 1.70 -4.63 -19.27
C HIS A 219 1.24 -3.85 -18.03
N THR A 220 1.16 -4.54 -16.89
CA THR A 220 0.64 -3.98 -15.62
C THR A 220 1.53 -2.90 -15.00
N GLU A 221 2.76 -2.73 -15.49
CA GLU A 221 3.72 -1.74 -15.01
C GLU A 221 3.48 -0.33 -15.54
N ARG A 222 2.58 -0.15 -16.52
CA ARG A 222 2.28 1.15 -17.11
C ARG A 222 0.77 1.40 -17.25
N ASN A 223 0.41 2.67 -17.21
CA ASN A 223 -0.93 3.13 -17.60
C ASN A 223 -0.87 3.60 -19.06
N ASP A 224 -1.73 3.03 -19.90
CA ASP A 224 -1.85 3.42 -21.31
C ASP A 224 -2.75 4.66 -21.45
N VAL A 225 -3.73 4.82 -20.56
CA VAL A 225 -4.56 6.03 -20.46
C VAL A 225 -4.63 6.47 -19.00
N GLU A 226 -4.44 7.77 -18.80
CA GLU A 226 -4.54 8.44 -17.52
C GLU A 226 -5.54 9.59 -17.64
N VAL A 227 -6.48 9.66 -16.71
CA VAL A 227 -7.54 10.65 -16.68
C VAL A 227 -7.54 11.27 -15.29
N ARG A 228 -7.43 12.59 -15.21
CA ARG A 228 -7.55 13.34 -13.96
C ARG A 228 -8.88 14.05 -13.96
N VAL A 229 -9.67 13.83 -12.91
CA VAL A 229 -10.95 14.51 -12.69
C VAL A 229 -10.83 15.33 -11.41
N ALA A 230 -10.90 16.64 -11.50
CA ALA A 230 -10.88 17.49 -10.32
C ALA A 230 -12.06 17.14 -9.38
N THR A 231 -11.78 16.90 -8.10
CA THR A 231 -12.79 16.44 -7.13
C THR A 231 -13.88 17.48 -6.83
N VAL A 232 -13.62 18.76 -7.13
CA VAL A 232 -14.53 19.88 -6.87
C VAL A 232 -15.23 20.35 -8.15
N SER A 233 -14.48 20.67 -9.21
CA SER A 233 -15.04 21.23 -10.45
C SER A 233 -15.51 20.16 -11.45
N GLY A 234 -15.03 18.93 -11.32
CA GLY A 234 -15.22 17.89 -12.33
C GLY A 234 -14.40 18.13 -13.61
N GLU A 235 -13.50 19.11 -13.62
CA GLU A 235 -12.63 19.37 -14.77
C GLU A 235 -11.79 18.14 -15.11
N LEU A 236 -11.71 17.85 -16.41
CA LEU A 236 -11.13 16.64 -16.95
C LEU A 236 -9.82 16.95 -17.68
N MET A 237 -8.76 16.24 -17.34
CA MET A 237 -7.54 16.16 -18.14
C MET A 237 -7.30 14.71 -18.56
N VAL A 238 -7.09 14.49 -19.85
CA VAL A 238 -6.81 13.15 -20.41
C VAL A 238 -5.41 13.13 -21.00
N ASP A 239 -4.61 12.17 -20.55
CA ASP A 239 -3.33 11.81 -21.13
C ASP A 239 -3.42 10.37 -21.68
N ARG A 240 -3.17 10.22 -22.99
CA ARG A 240 -3.22 8.92 -23.68
C ARG A 240 -1.87 8.63 -24.28
N LYS A 241 -1.25 7.53 -23.84
CA LYS A 241 -0.02 7.00 -24.41
C LYS A 241 -0.36 6.04 -25.55
N PRO A 242 0.58 5.79 -26.48
CA PRO A 242 0.41 4.76 -27.50
C PRO A 242 0.20 3.39 -26.84
N ALA A 243 -0.98 2.80 -27.05
CA ALA A 243 -1.33 1.48 -26.55
C ALA A 243 -0.87 0.39 -27.52
N GLU A 244 -0.54 -0.80 -27.00
CA GLU A 244 -0.17 -1.93 -27.85
C GLU A 244 -1.38 -2.43 -28.63
N PRO A 245 -1.26 -2.69 -29.95
CA PRO A 245 -2.32 -3.29 -30.74
C PRO A 245 -2.84 -4.59 -30.13
N CYS A 246 -4.10 -4.90 -30.43
CA CYS A 246 -4.65 -6.19 -30.04
C CYS A 246 -4.12 -7.30 -30.93
N PRO A 247 -3.89 -8.50 -30.36
CA PRO A 247 -3.61 -9.67 -31.17
C PRO A 247 -4.74 -9.87 -32.18
N ALA A 248 -4.38 -10.23 -33.41
CA ALA A 248 -5.38 -10.67 -34.38
C ALA A 248 -6.08 -11.93 -33.85
N VAL A 249 -7.42 -11.91 -33.87
CA VAL A 249 -8.27 -13.06 -33.52
C VAL A 249 -8.24 -14.08 -34.64
#